data_AF-A0A7U9TIH9-F1
#
_entry.id   AF-A0A7U9TIH9-F1
#
_cell.length_a   1.000
_cell.length_b   1.000
_cell.length_c   1.000
_cell.angle_alpha   90.00
_cell.angle_beta   90.00
_cell.angle_gamma   90.00
#
_symmetry.space_group_name_H-M   'P 1'
#
loop_
_entity.id
_entity.type
_entity.pdbx_description
1 polymer ?
#
loop_
_entity_poly.entity_id
_entity_poly.type
_entity_poly.pdbx_seq_one_letter_code
_entity_poly.pdbx_strand_id
1 'polypeptide(L)'
;MLDWIKNLEPEFLIIFVGLLLAFIINIFILIKSSKTLDLIGKRAFKLNEDLVIRSDKKIVDILISNTSFISVKVAAVGYIFKKNLLPISEEITEIAPRDSIKISIEIDALKAFIFSQETKLKRLKIYVEDTLGRRTLKRAKDSYRALKKMIKEEKKAQKLQAKIERFNTGKYNFIERVGLVFKFIFSPFSKLNYIIKKGLNKRLKEREVKLKLMKKEREHTAFLKSIAEDDRRDKELFDLENKIALERSEIEKQQQVKHEKFLLEKKRLADEMAELEAQKELEKQEVLEDEMANEKADNESKKTEKTSKKQEELTVVNDEIASKKSEKDDKIIEKKGSNEPIKKKKMDKKS
;
A
#
# COMPACT_ATOMS: atom_id res chain seq x y z
N MET A 1 68.32 52.66 -29.63
CA MET A 1 67.30 52.50 -28.56
C MET A 1 67.66 51.45 -27.51
N LEU A 2 68.66 50.58 -27.73
CA LEU A 2 69.21 49.67 -26.71
C LEU A 2 70.46 50.25 -26.01
N ASP A 3 71.03 51.34 -26.52
CA ASP A 3 72.27 51.94 -25.97
C ASP A 3 72.09 52.56 -24.59
N TRP A 4 70.85 52.95 -24.22
CA TRP A 4 70.56 53.45 -22.89
C TRP A 4 70.77 52.38 -21.80
N ILE A 5 70.45 51.11 -22.09
CA ILE A 5 70.66 49.98 -21.15
C ILE A 5 72.14 49.73 -20.88
N LYS A 6 73.03 50.07 -21.82
CA LYS A 6 74.48 49.92 -21.64
C LYS A 6 75.10 51.00 -20.75
N ASN A 7 74.42 52.13 -20.58
CA ASN A 7 74.88 53.25 -19.75
C ASN A 7 74.20 53.30 -18.37
N LEU A 8 73.34 52.33 -18.04
CA LEU A 8 72.75 52.23 -16.70
C LEU A 8 73.79 51.71 -15.72
N GLU A 9 73.88 52.33 -14.54
CA GLU A 9 74.68 51.79 -13.45
C GLU A 9 74.17 50.39 -13.09
N PRO A 10 75.07 49.46 -12.71
CA PRO A 10 74.70 48.07 -12.39
C PRO A 10 73.58 47.97 -11.34
N GLU A 11 73.54 48.93 -10.41
CA GLU A 11 72.53 49.04 -9.35
C GLU A 11 71.12 49.20 -9.91
N PHE A 12 70.92 50.05 -10.93
CA PHE A 12 69.61 50.21 -11.56
C PHE A 12 69.18 48.95 -12.30
N LEU A 13 70.11 48.24 -12.92
CA LEU A 13 69.81 46.98 -13.61
C LEU A 13 69.32 45.92 -12.60
N ILE A 14 69.97 45.83 -11.43
CA ILE A 14 69.55 44.95 -10.33
C ILE A 14 68.16 45.35 -9.81
N ILE A 15 67.89 46.65 -9.62
CA ILE A 15 66.58 47.15 -9.15
C ILE A 15 65.47 46.81 -10.15
N PHE A 16 65.67 47.04 -11.45
CA PHE A 16 64.67 46.72 -12.48
C PHE A 16 64.40 45.23 -12.59
N VAL A 17 65.44 44.39 -12.54
CA VAL A 17 65.28 42.93 -12.53
C VAL A 17 64.53 42.48 -11.27
N GLY A 18 64.88 43.03 -10.11
CA GLY A 18 64.18 42.75 -8.85
C GLY A 18 62.70 43.15 -8.89
N LEU A 19 62.38 44.31 -9.45
CA LEU A 19 61.01 44.81 -9.59
C LEU A 19 60.20 43.95 -10.56
N LEU A 20 60.79 43.54 -11.68
CA LEU A 20 60.17 42.63 -12.64
C LEU A 20 59.89 41.25 -12.00
N LEU A 21 60.81 40.74 -11.20
CA LEU A 21 60.65 39.48 -10.47
C LEU A 21 59.54 39.58 -9.42
N ALA A 22 59.51 40.67 -8.64
CA ALA A 22 58.44 40.95 -7.69
C ALA A 22 57.06 41.08 -8.37
N PHE A 23 57.01 41.69 -9.55
CA PHE A 23 55.79 41.82 -10.35
C PHE A 23 55.28 40.45 -10.83
N ILE A 24 56.18 39.59 -11.33
CA ILE A 24 55.84 38.22 -11.75
C ILE A 24 55.31 37.39 -10.56
N ILE A 25 55.96 37.50 -9.40
CA ILE A 25 55.52 36.81 -8.18
C ILE A 25 54.11 37.27 -7.78
N ASN A 26 53.84 38.58 -7.81
CA ASN A 26 52.51 39.11 -7.51
C ASN A 26 51.43 38.60 -8.49
N ILE A 27 51.74 38.55 -9.79
CA ILE A 27 50.83 37.96 -10.79
C ILE A 27 50.55 36.49 -10.46
N PHE A 28 51.58 35.73 -10.09
CA PHE A 28 51.41 34.32 -9.76
C PHE A 28 50.53 34.12 -8.52
N ILE A 29 50.73 34.95 -7.48
CA ILE A 29 49.91 34.94 -6.25
C ILE A 29 48.46 35.30 -6.59
N LEU A 30 48.21 36.32 -7.41
CA LEU A 30 46.87 36.71 -7.85
C LEU A 30 46.17 35.60 -8.62
N ILE A 31 46.86 34.94 -9.55
CA ILE A 31 46.31 33.81 -10.31
C ILE A 31 45.97 32.65 -9.37
N LYS A 32 46.84 32.33 -8.41
CA LYS A 32 46.57 31.26 -7.43
C LYS A 32 45.38 31.61 -6.53
N SER A 33 45.34 32.84 -6.02
CA SER A 33 44.26 33.35 -5.17
C SER A 33 42.90 33.28 -5.89
N SER A 34 42.85 33.75 -7.13
CA SER A 34 41.66 33.66 -7.99
C SER A 34 41.19 32.21 -8.17
N LYS A 35 42.11 31.27 -8.48
CA LYS A 35 41.78 29.85 -8.62
C LYS A 35 41.25 29.23 -7.32
N THR A 36 41.80 29.59 -6.17
CA THR A 36 41.32 29.11 -4.86
C THR A 36 39.94 29.67 -4.53
N LEU A 37 39.68 30.95 -4.82
CA LEU A 37 38.36 31.56 -4.63
C LEU A 37 37.29 30.89 -5.51
N ASP A 38 37.63 30.59 -6.77
CA ASP A 38 36.76 29.87 -7.69
C ASP A 38 36.43 28.44 -7.21
N LEU A 39 37.41 27.75 -6.63
CA LEU A 39 37.21 26.40 -6.07
C LEU A 39 36.28 26.43 -4.86
N ILE A 40 36.42 27.45 -4.00
CA ILE A 40 35.54 27.66 -2.85
C ILE A 40 34.12 27.98 -3.34
N GLY A 41 33.99 28.88 -4.32
CA GLY A 41 32.70 29.23 -4.92
C GLY A 41 31.98 28.03 -5.52
N LYS A 42 32.68 27.18 -6.28
CA LYS A 42 32.11 25.94 -6.87
C LYS A 42 31.64 24.91 -5.83
N ARG A 43 32.16 24.96 -4.61
CA ARG A 43 31.81 24.05 -3.51
C ARG A 43 30.72 24.61 -2.60
N ALA A 44 30.33 25.87 -2.74
CA ALA A 44 29.36 26.51 -1.86
C ALA A 44 27.93 26.00 -2.09
N PHE A 45 27.59 25.70 -3.36
CA PHE A 45 26.26 25.25 -3.73
C PHE A 45 26.27 23.89 -4.42
N LYS A 46 25.28 23.06 -4.08
CA LYS A 46 24.94 21.86 -4.84
C LYS A 46 23.68 22.12 -5.63
N LEU A 47 23.83 22.21 -6.94
CA LEU A 47 22.71 22.40 -7.86
C LEU A 47 22.13 21.05 -8.23
N ASN A 48 20.81 20.91 -8.20
CA ASN A 48 20.07 19.79 -8.74
C ASN A 48 18.96 20.31 -9.65
N GLU A 49 18.64 19.54 -10.66
CA GLU A 49 17.63 19.85 -11.64
C GLU A 49 16.69 18.65 -11.67
N ASP A 50 15.39 18.91 -11.63
CA ASP A 50 14.38 17.88 -11.81
C ASP A 50 13.30 18.37 -12.77
N LEU A 51 12.74 17.45 -13.54
CA LEU A 51 11.70 17.73 -14.52
C LEU A 51 10.37 17.20 -14.00
N VAL A 52 9.47 18.13 -13.65
CA VAL A 52 8.16 17.80 -13.10
C VAL A 52 7.07 18.25 -14.07
N ILE A 53 6.03 17.44 -14.19
CA ILE A 53 4.83 17.81 -14.95
C ILE A 53 3.79 18.28 -13.93
N ARG A 54 3.41 19.55 -13.97
CA ARG A 54 2.32 20.11 -13.15
C ARG A 54 1.30 20.74 -14.08
N SER A 55 0.03 20.37 -13.93
CA SER A 55 -1.09 20.96 -14.69
C SER A 55 -0.84 20.96 -16.20
N ASP A 56 -0.42 19.81 -16.74
CA ASP A 56 -0.04 19.58 -18.15
C ASP A 56 1.13 20.42 -18.70
N LYS A 57 1.69 21.31 -17.89
CA LYS A 57 2.90 22.05 -18.22
C LYS A 57 4.15 21.33 -17.73
N LYS A 58 5.20 21.36 -18.55
CA LYS A 58 6.51 20.81 -18.18
C LYS A 58 7.30 21.90 -17.46
N ILE A 59 7.53 21.69 -16.17
CA ILE A 59 8.23 22.61 -15.28
C ILE A 59 9.58 21.99 -14.91
N VAL A 60 10.64 22.78 -14.98
CA VAL A 60 11.94 22.42 -14.46
C VAL A 60 12.10 23.07 -13.10
N ASP A 61 12.33 22.21 -12.11
CA ASP A 61 12.65 22.62 -10.76
C ASP A 61 14.18 22.65 -10.61
N ILE A 62 14.74 23.81 -10.34
CA ILE A 62 16.14 24.01 -9.98
C ILE A 62 16.22 24.05 -8.46
N LEU A 63 16.83 23.04 -7.86
CA LEU A 63 17.07 22.95 -6.43
C LEU A 63 18.51 23.37 -6.13
N ILE A 64 18.67 24.37 -5.26
CA ILE A 64 19.96 24.93 -4.89
C ILE A 64 20.15 24.64 -3.41
N SER A 65 21.00 23.67 -3.09
CA SER A 65 21.34 23.36 -1.69
C SER A 65 22.60 24.11 -1.28
N ASN A 66 22.57 24.78 -0.13
CA ASN A 66 23.75 25.33 0.50
C ASN A 66 24.53 24.21 1.20
N THR A 67 25.76 23.95 0.74
CA THR A 67 26.64 22.93 1.35
C THR A 67 27.54 23.48 2.45
N SER A 68 27.52 24.80 2.64
CA SER A 68 28.31 25.52 3.64
C SER A 68 27.66 25.48 5.02
N PHE A 69 28.44 25.79 6.06
CA PHE A 69 27.97 25.94 7.44
C PHE A 69 27.46 27.35 7.77
N ILE A 70 27.55 28.28 6.82
CA ILE A 70 27.16 29.69 6.96
C ILE A 70 26.05 29.98 5.95
N SER A 71 25.14 30.90 6.28
CA SER A 71 24.14 31.41 5.34
C SER A 71 24.84 32.09 4.16
N VAL A 72 24.39 31.78 2.94
CA VAL A 72 24.94 32.38 1.72
C VAL A 72 23.81 33.06 0.96
N LYS A 73 24.08 34.27 0.45
CA LYS A 73 23.11 35.06 -0.30
C LYS A 73 23.27 34.80 -1.79
N VAL A 74 22.28 34.17 -2.39
CA VAL A 74 22.22 33.97 -3.84
C VAL A 74 21.71 35.26 -4.47
N ALA A 75 22.49 35.82 -5.40
CA ALA A 75 22.14 37.04 -6.13
C ALA A 75 21.45 36.74 -7.47
N ALA A 76 21.86 35.68 -8.17
CA ALA A 76 21.23 35.32 -9.44
C ALA A 76 21.23 33.82 -9.69
N VAL A 77 20.16 33.33 -10.30
CA VAL A 77 20.01 31.94 -10.74
C VAL A 77 19.60 31.95 -12.19
N GLY A 78 20.28 31.15 -13.01
CA GLY A 78 20.10 31.26 -14.44
C GLY A 78 20.59 30.05 -15.25
N TYR A 79 20.45 30.16 -16.56
CA TYR A 79 21.09 29.26 -17.53
C TYR A 79 22.25 29.95 -18.26
N ILE A 80 23.27 29.18 -18.63
CA ILE A 80 24.32 29.61 -19.54
C ILE A 80 24.11 28.93 -20.88
N PHE A 81 23.98 29.75 -21.92
CA PHE A 81 23.93 29.31 -23.30
C PHE A 81 25.03 29.99 -24.11
N LYS A 82 25.94 29.22 -24.71
CA LYS A 82 27.06 29.72 -25.55
C LYS A 82 27.90 30.87 -24.94
N LYS A 83 28.03 30.94 -23.61
CA LYS A 83 28.70 31.99 -22.82
C LYS A 83 27.82 33.20 -22.47
N ASN A 84 26.59 33.29 -22.97
CA ASN A 84 25.62 34.27 -22.51
C ASN A 84 24.95 33.76 -21.22
N LEU A 85 24.84 34.65 -20.24
CA LEU A 85 24.14 34.43 -18.98
C LEU A 85 22.66 34.77 -19.20
N LEU A 86 21.80 33.86 -18.76
CA LEU A 86 20.35 34.00 -18.83
C LEU A 86 19.80 33.94 -17.41
N PRO A 87 19.69 35.08 -16.70
CA PRO A 87 19.12 35.12 -15.37
C PRO A 87 17.62 34.82 -15.44
N ILE A 88 17.16 33.99 -14.53
CA ILE A 88 15.75 33.60 -14.35
C ILE A 88 15.18 34.36 -13.15
N SER A 89 15.98 34.43 -12.08
CA SER A 89 15.68 35.20 -10.88
C SER A 89 16.96 35.95 -10.50
N GLU A 90 16.82 37.26 -10.29
CA GLU A 90 17.86 38.17 -9.79
C GLU A 90 17.56 38.64 -8.36
N GLU A 91 16.65 37.93 -7.67
CA GLU A 91 16.27 38.27 -6.30
C GLU A 91 17.33 37.77 -5.32
N ILE A 92 17.82 38.69 -4.48
CA ILE A 92 18.77 38.35 -3.43
C ILE A 92 18.05 37.50 -2.38
N THR A 93 18.35 36.20 -2.38
CA THR A 93 17.76 35.22 -1.47
C THR A 93 18.82 34.66 -0.54
N GLU A 94 18.56 34.72 0.76
CA GLU A 94 19.45 34.12 1.75
C GLU A 94 19.10 32.64 1.95
N ILE A 95 20.07 31.75 1.74
CA ILE A 95 19.90 30.32 1.96
C ILE A 95 20.64 29.94 3.24
N ALA A 96 19.89 29.49 4.24
CA ALA A 96 20.42 29.03 5.51
C ALA A 96 21.42 27.85 5.34
N PRO A 97 22.29 27.59 6.32
CA PRO A 97 23.21 26.46 6.28
C PRO A 97 22.46 25.14 6.11
N ARG A 98 22.96 24.26 5.23
CA ARG A 98 22.36 22.93 4.95
C ARG A 98 20.94 22.95 4.37
N ASP A 99 20.37 24.11 4.12
CA ASP A 99 19.03 24.24 3.55
C ASP A 99 19.08 24.29 2.02
N SER A 100 17.91 24.20 1.39
CA SER A 100 17.76 24.28 -0.05
C SER A 100 16.59 25.14 -0.49
N ILE A 101 16.84 25.99 -1.48
CA ILE A 101 15.79 26.76 -2.14
C ILE A 101 15.43 26.11 -3.48
N LYS A 102 14.17 26.24 -3.86
CA LYS A 102 13.62 25.66 -5.08
C LYS A 102 13.07 26.75 -5.98
N ILE A 103 13.59 26.83 -7.20
CA ILE A 103 13.14 27.78 -8.22
C ILE A 103 12.54 26.98 -9.37
N SER A 104 11.29 27.28 -9.71
CA SER A 104 10.53 26.54 -10.73
C SER A 104 10.39 27.38 -11.99
N ILE A 105 10.57 26.75 -13.17
CA ILE A 105 10.55 27.45 -14.45
C ILE A 105 9.81 26.61 -15.48
N GLU A 106 8.89 27.23 -16.22
CA GLU A 106 8.24 26.56 -17.34
C GLU A 106 9.23 26.37 -18.51
N ILE A 107 9.28 25.16 -19.07
CA ILE A 107 10.19 24.85 -20.17
C ILE A 107 9.83 25.63 -21.44
N ASP A 108 8.55 25.91 -21.65
CA ASP A 108 8.10 26.67 -22.81
C ASP A 108 8.59 28.12 -22.75
N ALA A 109 8.65 28.72 -21.54
CA ALA A 109 9.31 30.02 -21.35
C ALA A 109 10.80 29.91 -21.68
N LEU A 110 11.51 28.93 -21.11
CA LEU A 110 12.93 28.69 -21.39
C LEU A 110 13.21 28.49 -22.89
N LYS A 111 12.32 27.80 -23.58
CA LYS A 111 12.36 27.59 -25.02
C LYS A 111 12.22 28.91 -25.76
N ALA A 112 11.19 29.71 -25.48
CA ALA A 112 11.00 31.01 -26.12
C ALA A 112 12.26 31.89 -26.00
N PHE A 113 12.88 31.92 -24.82
CA PHE A 113 14.12 32.65 -24.59
C PHE A 113 15.31 32.11 -25.40
N ILE A 114 15.58 30.80 -25.36
CA ILE A 114 16.71 30.20 -26.09
C ILE A 114 16.54 30.36 -27.61
N PHE A 115 15.31 30.21 -28.12
CA PHE A 115 15.01 30.24 -29.55
C PHE A 115 14.87 31.64 -30.13
N SER A 116 14.59 32.67 -29.32
CA SER A 116 14.68 34.07 -29.76
C SER A 116 16.06 34.38 -30.35
N GLN A 117 17.10 33.69 -29.87
CA GLN A 117 18.48 33.89 -30.31
C GLN A 117 18.87 32.94 -31.46
N GLU A 118 18.48 31.65 -31.45
CA GLU A 118 18.86 30.68 -32.49
C GLU A 118 17.98 29.44 -32.65
N THR A 119 18.02 28.82 -33.84
CA THR A 119 17.30 27.58 -34.19
C THR A 119 17.97 26.26 -33.73
N LYS A 120 19.19 26.29 -33.17
CA LYS A 120 19.94 25.08 -32.78
C LYS A 120 20.29 25.05 -31.30
N LEU A 121 19.79 24.02 -30.61
CA LEU A 121 20.10 23.77 -29.20
C LEU A 121 21.53 23.24 -29.02
N LYS A 122 22.43 24.07 -28.48
CA LYS A 122 23.77 23.66 -27.99
C LYS A 122 23.71 23.27 -26.49
N ARG A 123 24.89 23.04 -25.89
CA ARG A 123 25.03 22.64 -24.47
C ARG A 123 24.46 23.73 -23.55
N LEU A 124 23.56 23.32 -22.65
CA LEU A 124 22.94 24.16 -21.64
C LEU A 124 23.55 23.86 -20.26
N LYS A 125 23.84 24.90 -19.48
CA LYS A 125 24.30 24.79 -18.09
C LYS A 125 23.40 25.64 -17.20
N ILE A 126 23.20 25.25 -15.95
CA ILE A 126 22.62 26.10 -14.91
C ILE A 126 23.78 26.77 -14.17
N TYR A 127 23.59 28.03 -13.81
CA TYR A 127 24.48 28.75 -12.92
C TYR A 127 23.72 29.32 -11.74
N VAL A 128 24.44 29.43 -10.62
CA VAL A 128 24.04 30.20 -9.44
C VAL A 128 25.18 31.11 -9.08
N GLU A 129 24.87 32.38 -8.88
CA GLU A 129 25.79 33.45 -8.55
C GLU A 129 25.49 33.96 -7.14
N ASP A 130 26.53 34.01 -6.32
CA ASP A 130 26.52 34.61 -4.99
C ASP A 130 26.61 36.14 -5.10
N THR A 131 26.24 36.87 -4.06
CA THR A 131 26.48 38.32 -3.90
C THR A 131 27.93 38.75 -4.14
N LEU A 132 28.89 37.86 -3.92
CA LEU A 132 30.31 38.08 -4.20
C LEU A 132 30.71 37.83 -5.66
N GLY A 133 29.76 37.58 -6.57
CA GLY A 133 30.01 37.28 -7.99
C GLY A 133 30.57 35.87 -8.24
N ARG A 134 30.58 35.00 -7.22
CA ARG A 134 31.09 33.62 -7.34
C ARG A 134 30.05 32.73 -7.98
N ARG A 135 30.45 31.97 -9.01
CA ARG A 135 29.53 31.14 -9.81
C ARG A 135 29.72 29.66 -9.61
N THR A 136 28.65 28.96 -9.25
CA THR A 136 28.56 27.50 -9.32
C THR A 136 27.90 27.09 -10.62
N LEU A 137 28.50 26.15 -11.36
CA LEU A 137 28.02 25.71 -12.67
C LEU A 137 27.68 24.22 -12.68
N LYS A 138 26.51 23.86 -13.21
CA LYS A 138 26.14 22.46 -13.47
C LYS A 138 25.56 22.29 -14.87
N ARG A 139 25.73 21.12 -15.49
CA ARG A 139 25.09 20.81 -16.78
C ARG A 139 23.59 20.60 -16.57
N ALA A 140 22.77 21.28 -17.36
CA ALA A 140 21.31 21.16 -17.34
C ALA A 140 20.88 19.95 -18.19
N LYS A 141 20.92 18.74 -17.63
CA LYS A 141 20.68 17.51 -18.39
C LYS A 141 19.22 17.38 -18.78
N ASP A 142 18.31 17.70 -17.86
CA ASP A 142 16.90 17.37 -18.01
C ASP A 142 16.17 18.44 -18.81
N SER A 143 16.44 19.73 -18.59
CA SER A 143 16.02 20.82 -19.49
C SER A 143 16.50 20.57 -20.92
N TYR A 144 17.77 20.22 -21.10
CA TYR A 144 18.32 19.97 -22.44
C TYR A 144 17.62 18.80 -23.13
N ARG A 145 17.36 17.70 -22.42
CA ARG A 145 16.63 16.55 -22.96
C ARG A 145 15.19 16.91 -23.33
N ALA A 146 14.49 17.65 -22.47
CA ALA A 146 13.13 18.09 -22.70
C ALA A 146 13.04 19.01 -23.92
N LEU A 147 13.86 20.06 -23.98
CA LEU A 147 13.93 20.98 -25.12
C LEU A 147 14.28 20.23 -26.41
N LYS A 148 15.24 19.30 -26.37
CA LYS A 148 15.62 18.48 -27.54
C LYS A 148 14.45 17.65 -28.07
N LYS A 149 13.61 17.09 -27.18
CA LYS A 149 12.41 16.35 -27.57
C LYS A 149 11.37 17.28 -28.22
N MET A 150 11.08 18.41 -27.61
CA MET A 150 10.15 19.41 -28.16
C MET A 150 10.56 19.86 -29.57
N ILE A 151 11.83 20.21 -29.78
CA ILE A 151 12.33 20.62 -31.11
C ILE A 151 12.16 19.51 -32.15
N LYS A 152 12.36 18.25 -31.74
CA LYS A 152 12.20 17.11 -32.64
C LYS A 152 10.73 16.92 -33.02
N GLU A 153 9.82 17.15 -32.08
CA GLU A 153 8.37 17.09 -32.31
C GLU A 153 7.92 18.23 -33.22
N GLU A 154 8.37 19.45 -32.99
CA GLU A 154 8.08 20.60 -33.86
C GLU A 154 8.57 20.40 -35.29
N LYS A 155 9.81 19.92 -35.46
CA LYS A 155 10.35 19.61 -36.79
C LYS A 155 9.57 18.50 -37.49
N LYS A 156 9.02 17.54 -36.74
CA LYS A 156 8.14 16.52 -37.31
C LYS A 156 6.79 17.11 -37.71
N ALA A 157 6.21 17.96 -36.87
CA ALA A 157 4.95 18.64 -37.15
C ALA A 157 5.07 19.54 -38.39
N GLN A 158 6.12 20.35 -38.49
CA GLN A 158 6.42 21.17 -39.67
C GLN A 158 6.59 20.32 -40.94
N LYS A 159 7.34 19.21 -40.86
CA LYS A 159 7.48 18.28 -42.00
C LYS A 159 6.15 17.66 -42.42
N LEU A 160 5.29 17.37 -41.45
CA LEU A 160 3.97 16.79 -41.69
C LEU A 160 3.03 17.84 -42.30
N GLN A 161 3.02 19.07 -41.80
CA GLN A 161 2.29 20.21 -42.37
C GLN A 161 2.75 20.48 -43.81
N ALA A 162 4.06 20.59 -44.05
CA ALA A 162 4.61 20.76 -45.40
C ALA A 162 4.24 19.59 -46.33
N LYS A 163 4.10 18.37 -45.81
CA LYS A 163 3.63 17.22 -46.59
C LYS A 163 2.14 17.31 -46.91
N ILE A 164 1.32 17.79 -45.97
CA ILE A 164 -0.11 18.06 -46.20
C ILE A 164 -0.27 19.15 -47.27
N GLU A 165 0.48 20.24 -47.18
CA GLU A 165 0.49 21.30 -48.19
C GLU A 165 0.92 20.77 -49.58
N ARG A 166 1.97 19.94 -49.64
CA ARG A 166 2.38 19.27 -50.89
C ARG A 166 1.33 18.32 -51.43
N PHE A 167 0.64 17.58 -50.57
CA PHE A 167 -0.47 16.70 -50.96
C PHE A 167 -1.61 17.51 -51.58
N ASN A 168 -2.01 18.60 -50.92
CA ASN A 168 -3.09 19.48 -51.38
C ASN A 168 -2.74 20.18 -52.70
N THR A 169 -1.48 20.58 -52.89
CA THR A 169 -1.01 21.23 -54.12
C THR A 169 -0.62 20.24 -55.23
N GLY A 170 -0.59 18.93 -54.95
CA GLY A 170 -0.13 17.89 -55.88
C GLY A 170 1.37 17.91 -56.20
N LYS A 171 2.16 18.82 -55.61
CA LYS A 171 3.60 18.99 -55.89
C LYS A 171 4.44 18.05 -55.01
N TYR A 172 4.42 16.75 -55.33
CA TYR A 172 5.18 15.72 -54.60
C TYR A 172 6.67 15.71 -54.92
N ASN A 173 7.49 15.48 -53.88
CA ASN A 173 8.92 15.20 -54.03
C ASN A 173 9.17 13.80 -54.64
N PHE A 174 10.33 13.58 -55.26
CA PHE A 174 10.69 12.29 -55.88
C PHE A 174 10.47 11.08 -54.95
N ILE A 175 10.94 11.15 -53.70
CA ILE A 175 10.76 10.09 -52.69
C ILE A 175 9.28 9.84 -52.37
N GLU A 176 8.45 10.88 -52.38
CA GLU A 176 7.01 10.77 -52.12
C GLU A 176 6.29 10.10 -53.30
N ARG A 177 6.71 10.40 -54.54
CA ARG A 177 6.22 9.73 -55.76
C ARG A 177 6.57 8.25 -55.78
N VAL A 178 7.82 7.92 -55.47
CA VAL A 178 8.27 6.52 -55.34
C VAL A 178 7.51 5.82 -54.22
N GLY A 179 7.30 6.48 -53.08
CA GLY A 179 6.50 5.96 -51.97
C GLY A 179 5.03 5.71 -52.33
N LEU A 180 4.43 6.52 -53.21
CA LEU A 180 3.08 6.31 -53.74
C LEU A 180 3.02 5.03 -54.61
N VAL A 181 4.02 4.82 -55.48
CA VAL A 181 4.12 3.60 -56.30
C VAL A 181 4.27 2.37 -55.41
N PHE A 182 5.17 2.40 -54.43
CA PHE A 182 5.31 1.29 -53.48
C PHE A 182 4.04 1.06 -52.65
N LYS A 183 3.35 2.12 -52.21
CA LYS A 183 2.07 1.98 -51.50
C LYS A 183 1.02 1.33 -52.39
N PHE A 184 1.01 1.59 -53.69
CA PHE A 184 0.12 0.94 -54.63
C PHE A 184 0.45 -0.56 -54.79
N ILE A 185 1.72 -0.89 -55.02
CA ILE A 185 2.20 -2.29 -55.15
C ILE A 185 1.92 -3.11 -53.88
N PHE A 186 2.18 -2.54 -52.70
CA PHE A 186 1.99 -3.20 -51.41
C PHE A 186 0.60 -2.99 -50.79
N SER A 187 -0.30 -2.26 -51.45
CA SER A 187 -1.67 -2.04 -51.00
C SER A 187 -2.41 -3.36 -50.70
N PRO A 188 -2.36 -4.39 -51.58
CA PRO A 188 -3.00 -5.67 -51.32
C PRO A 188 -2.50 -6.35 -50.04
N PHE A 189 -1.18 -6.37 -49.83
CA PHE A 189 -0.57 -6.95 -48.63
C PHE A 189 -0.97 -6.20 -47.35
N SER A 190 -1.01 -4.86 -47.41
CA SER A 190 -1.42 -4.05 -46.25
C SER A 190 -2.90 -4.28 -45.88
N LYS A 191 -3.78 -4.43 -46.87
CA LYS A 191 -5.21 -4.76 -46.68
C LYS A 191 -5.38 -6.15 -46.08
N LEU A 192 -4.63 -7.13 -46.59
CA LEU A 192 -4.67 -8.51 -46.10
C LEU A 192 -4.23 -8.58 -44.62
N ASN A 193 -3.14 -7.89 -44.26
CA ASN A 193 -2.69 -7.78 -42.88
C ASN A 193 -3.72 -7.10 -41.96
N TYR A 194 -4.42 -6.07 -42.45
CA TYR A 194 -5.49 -5.43 -41.70
C TYR A 194 -6.66 -6.40 -41.43
N ILE A 195 -7.08 -7.17 -42.44
CA ILE A 195 -8.14 -8.19 -42.31
C ILE A 195 -7.74 -9.26 -41.29
N ILE A 196 -6.51 -9.79 -41.38
CA ILE A 196 -6.00 -10.79 -40.42
C ILE A 196 -6.04 -10.24 -38.99
N LYS A 197 -5.51 -9.02 -38.76
CA LYS A 197 -5.49 -8.41 -37.42
C LYS A 197 -6.89 -8.15 -36.88
N LYS A 198 -7.81 -7.66 -37.71
CA LYS A 198 -9.21 -7.45 -37.33
C LYS A 198 -9.90 -8.77 -36.99
N GLY A 199 -9.65 -9.82 -37.77
CA GLY A 199 -10.14 -11.18 -37.52
C GLY A 199 -9.63 -11.76 -36.21
N LEU A 200 -8.33 -11.64 -35.93
CA LEU A 200 -7.72 -12.09 -34.67
C LEU A 200 -8.30 -11.33 -33.46
N ASN A 201 -8.38 -10.00 -33.52
CA ASN A 201 -8.95 -9.20 -32.43
C ASN A 201 -10.43 -9.53 -32.19
N LYS A 202 -11.21 -9.79 -33.25
CA LYS A 202 -12.60 -10.23 -33.12
C LYS A 202 -12.69 -11.59 -32.40
N ARG A 203 -11.89 -12.57 -32.83
CA ARG A 203 -11.83 -13.91 -32.21
C ARG A 203 -11.38 -13.85 -30.75
N LEU A 204 -10.41 -13.00 -30.41
CA LEU A 204 -9.95 -12.81 -29.04
C LEU A 204 -11.06 -12.23 -28.15
N LYS A 205 -11.77 -11.19 -28.63
CA LYS A 205 -12.92 -10.62 -27.92
C LYS A 205 -14.05 -11.64 -27.72
N GLU A 206 -14.39 -12.41 -28.75
CA GLU A 206 -15.40 -13.47 -28.65
C GLU A 206 -15.01 -14.54 -27.61
N ARG A 207 -13.72 -14.92 -27.58
CA ARG A 207 -13.20 -15.86 -26.58
C ARG A 207 -13.27 -15.30 -25.16
N GLU A 208 -12.94 -14.04 -24.96
CA GLU A 208 -13.08 -13.37 -23.65
C GLU A 208 -14.53 -13.33 -23.18
N VAL A 209 -15.47 -12.99 -24.07
CA VAL A 209 -16.91 -12.99 -23.77
C VAL A 209 -17.38 -14.40 -23.40
N LYS A 210 -16.99 -15.43 -24.19
CA LYS A 210 -17.33 -16.82 -23.89
C LYS A 210 -16.79 -17.28 -22.53
N LEU A 211 -15.56 -16.91 -22.19
CA LEU A 211 -14.98 -17.22 -20.88
C LEU A 211 -15.71 -16.51 -19.74
N LYS A 212 -16.15 -15.26 -19.94
CA LYS A 212 -16.95 -14.53 -18.95
C LYS A 212 -18.33 -15.18 -18.74
N LEU A 213 -18.99 -15.61 -19.82
CA LEU A 213 -20.27 -16.32 -19.74
C LEU A 213 -20.11 -17.66 -19.01
N MET A 214 -19.11 -18.47 -19.38
CA MET A 214 -18.84 -19.75 -18.69
C MET A 214 -18.52 -19.56 -17.19
N LYS A 215 -17.85 -18.47 -16.81
CA LYS A 215 -17.64 -18.16 -15.38
C LYS A 215 -18.96 -17.84 -14.67
N LYS A 216 -19.81 -17.00 -15.26
CA LYS A 216 -21.14 -16.68 -14.71
C LYS A 216 -22.04 -17.90 -14.62
N GLU A 217 -22.01 -18.79 -15.61
CA GLU A 217 -22.75 -20.06 -15.57
C GLU A 217 -22.26 -20.97 -14.42
N ARG A 218 -20.94 -21.04 -14.20
CA ARG A 218 -20.37 -21.77 -13.05
C ARG A 218 -20.76 -21.14 -11.71
N GLU A 219 -20.76 -19.82 -11.61
CA GLU A 219 -21.21 -19.10 -10.40
C GLU A 219 -22.70 -19.33 -10.16
N HIS A 220 -23.54 -19.26 -11.18
CA HIS A 220 -24.98 -19.51 -11.07
C HIS A 220 -25.28 -20.97 -10.69
N THR A 221 -24.60 -21.93 -11.29
CA THR A 221 -24.76 -23.35 -10.91
C THR A 221 -24.26 -23.63 -9.49
N ALA A 222 -23.18 -22.99 -9.04
CA ALA A 222 -22.73 -23.07 -7.66
C ALA A 222 -23.75 -22.45 -6.69
N PHE A 223 -24.35 -21.32 -7.06
CA PHE A 223 -25.40 -20.65 -6.29
C PHE A 223 -26.69 -21.49 -6.17
N LEU A 224 -27.13 -22.12 -7.25
CA LEU A 224 -28.27 -23.04 -7.20
C LEU A 224 -27.98 -24.25 -6.30
N LYS A 225 -26.74 -24.76 -6.31
CA LYS A 225 -26.33 -25.83 -5.39
C LYS A 225 -26.35 -25.38 -3.93
N SER A 226 -25.89 -24.15 -3.62
CA SER A 226 -25.95 -23.64 -2.26
C SER A 226 -27.40 -23.46 -1.78
N ILE A 227 -28.30 -22.95 -2.62
CA ILE A 227 -29.73 -22.88 -2.27
C ILE A 227 -30.29 -24.27 -1.99
N ALA A 228 -29.98 -25.26 -2.84
CA ALA A 228 -30.47 -26.62 -2.64
C ALA A 228 -29.90 -27.30 -1.38
N GLU A 229 -28.68 -26.93 -0.95
CA GLU A 229 -28.10 -27.38 0.32
C GLU A 229 -28.74 -26.69 1.52
N ASP A 230 -29.03 -25.40 1.44
CA ASP A 230 -29.72 -24.67 2.51
C ASP A 230 -31.17 -25.17 2.66
N ASP A 231 -31.91 -25.39 1.56
CA ASP A 231 -33.24 -26.00 1.58
C ASP A 231 -33.25 -27.40 2.22
N ARG A 232 -32.15 -28.16 2.09
CA ARG A 232 -32.00 -29.46 2.76
C ARG A 232 -31.79 -29.29 4.25
N ARG A 233 -30.95 -28.35 4.67
CA ARG A 233 -30.72 -28.05 6.10
C ARG A 233 -32.00 -27.56 6.77
N ASP A 234 -32.77 -26.71 6.12
CA ASP A 234 -34.02 -26.19 6.66
C ASP A 234 -35.07 -27.31 6.84
N LYS A 235 -35.12 -28.28 5.91
CA LYS A 235 -35.95 -29.49 6.09
C LYS A 235 -35.48 -30.34 7.25
N GLU A 236 -34.17 -30.55 7.39
CA GLU A 236 -33.61 -31.30 8.52
C GLU A 236 -33.92 -30.63 9.86
N LEU A 237 -33.83 -29.30 9.93
CA LEU A 237 -34.22 -28.52 11.11
C LEU A 237 -35.72 -28.63 11.40
N PHE A 238 -36.57 -28.50 10.39
CA PHE A 238 -38.01 -28.65 10.53
C PHE A 238 -38.40 -30.06 11.03
N ASP A 239 -37.78 -31.10 10.49
CA ASP A 239 -38.00 -32.48 10.93
C ASP A 239 -37.54 -32.71 12.38
N LEU A 240 -36.45 -32.07 12.81
CA LEU A 240 -35.99 -32.10 14.20
C LEU A 240 -36.93 -31.34 15.13
N GLU A 241 -37.40 -30.15 14.75
CA GLU A 241 -38.38 -29.38 15.52
C GLU A 241 -39.68 -30.16 15.72
N ASN A 242 -40.16 -30.84 14.67
CA ASN A 242 -41.34 -31.70 14.77
C ASN A 242 -41.10 -32.88 15.73
N LYS A 243 -39.92 -33.51 15.70
CA LYS A 243 -39.57 -34.58 16.65
C LYS A 243 -39.53 -34.06 18.08
N ILE A 244 -38.89 -32.92 18.32
CA ILE A 244 -38.84 -32.28 19.65
C ILE A 244 -40.24 -31.90 20.13
N ALA A 245 -41.12 -31.40 19.24
CA ALA A 245 -42.50 -31.07 19.58
C ALA A 245 -43.30 -32.33 19.98
N LEU A 246 -43.12 -33.44 19.26
CA LEU A 246 -43.72 -34.73 19.61
C LEU A 246 -43.23 -35.22 20.97
N GLU A 247 -41.90 -35.24 21.20
CA GLU A 247 -41.31 -35.64 22.49
C GLU A 247 -41.82 -34.76 23.64
N ARG A 248 -41.93 -33.45 23.46
CA ARG A 248 -42.51 -32.53 24.46
C ARG A 248 -43.96 -32.89 24.78
N SER A 249 -44.77 -33.16 23.76
CA SER A 249 -46.17 -33.56 23.95
C SER A 249 -46.31 -34.89 24.71
N GLU A 250 -45.39 -35.83 24.51
CA GLU A 250 -45.34 -37.09 25.25
C GLU A 250 -44.91 -36.88 26.71
N ILE A 251 -43.92 -36.02 26.95
CA ILE A 251 -43.48 -35.64 28.30
C ILE A 251 -44.63 -34.97 29.06
N GLU A 252 -45.37 -34.05 28.44
CA GLU A 252 -46.53 -33.40 29.04
C GLU A 252 -47.62 -34.41 29.42
N LYS A 253 -47.93 -35.37 28.54
CA LYS A 253 -48.87 -36.46 28.85
C LYS A 253 -48.37 -37.29 30.03
N GLN A 254 -47.09 -37.64 30.08
CA GLN A 254 -46.52 -38.39 31.20
C GLN A 254 -46.57 -37.58 32.51
N GLN A 255 -46.36 -36.26 32.47
CA GLN A 255 -46.50 -35.39 33.64
C GLN A 255 -47.95 -35.33 34.12
N GLN A 256 -48.92 -35.23 33.21
CA GLN A 256 -50.35 -35.28 33.55
C GLN A 256 -50.73 -36.60 34.22
N VAL A 257 -50.34 -37.74 33.65
CA VAL A 257 -50.60 -39.06 34.27
C VAL A 257 -49.92 -39.20 35.64
N LYS A 258 -48.68 -38.72 35.79
CA LYS A 258 -47.99 -38.72 37.10
C LYS A 258 -48.74 -37.83 38.11
N HIS A 259 -49.23 -36.68 37.67
CA HIS A 259 -49.99 -35.76 38.53
C HIS A 259 -51.33 -36.38 38.96
N GLU A 260 -52.05 -37.02 38.05
CA GLU A 260 -53.29 -37.75 38.36
C GLU A 260 -53.05 -38.90 39.34
N LYS A 261 -51.99 -39.69 39.15
CA LYS A 261 -51.60 -40.75 40.09
C LYS A 261 -51.27 -40.19 41.47
N PHE A 262 -50.51 -39.09 41.54
CA PHE A 262 -50.20 -38.42 42.80
C PHE A 262 -51.47 -37.93 43.52
N LEU A 263 -52.44 -37.39 42.78
CA LEU A 263 -53.74 -36.98 43.35
C LEU A 263 -54.55 -38.18 43.87
N LEU A 264 -54.53 -39.31 43.17
CA LEU A 264 -55.20 -40.54 43.61
C LEU A 264 -54.53 -41.17 44.83
N GLU A 265 -53.20 -41.21 44.87
CA GLU A 265 -52.44 -41.73 46.01
C GLU A 265 -52.62 -40.84 47.25
N LYS A 266 -52.66 -39.51 47.07
CA LYS A 266 -53.01 -38.59 48.14
C LYS A 266 -54.41 -38.83 48.71
N LYS A 267 -55.38 -39.19 47.85
CA LYS A 267 -56.73 -39.56 48.29
C LYS A 267 -56.73 -40.89 49.04
N ARG A 268 -56.08 -41.92 48.50
CA ARG A 268 -55.96 -43.23 49.18
C ARG A 268 -55.29 -43.13 50.54
N LEU A 269 -54.19 -42.39 50.65
CA LEU A 269 -53.52 -42.16 51.93
C LEU A 269 -54.42 -41.40 52.92
N ALA A 270 -55.27 -40.48 52.44
CA ALA A 270 -56.26 -39.82 53.30
C ALA A 270 -57.36 -40.79 53.75
N ASP A 271 -57.83 -41.68 52.87
CA ASP A 271 -58.83 -42.69 53.18
C ASP A 271 -58.27 -43.76 54.15
N GLU A 272 -57.05 -44.26 53.93
CA GLU A 272 -56.36 -45.19 54.84
C GLU A 272 -56.10 -44.57 56.21
N MET A 273 -55.73 -43.28 56.27
CA MET A 273 -55.61 -42.56 57.54
C MET A 273 -56.94 -42.46 58.27
N ALA A 274 -58.05 -42.23 57.54
CA ALA A 274 -59.39 -42.19 58.13
C ALA A 274 -59.86 -43.57 58.61
N GLU A 275 -59.57 -44.65 57.86
CA GLU A 275 -59.88 -46.02 58.26
C GLU A 275 -59.06 -46.47 59.48
N LEU A 276 -57.78 -46.14 59.54
CA LEU A 276 -56.94 -46.44 60.71
C LEU A 276 -57.38 -45.66 61.96
N GLU A 277 -57.88 -44.43 61.79
CA GLU A 277 -58.51 -43.68 62.88
C GLU A 277 -59.79 -44.38 63.34
N ALA A 278 -60.66 -44.81 62.41
CA ALA A 278 -61.90 -45.51 62.73
C ALA A 278 -61.67 -46.90 63.39
N GLN A 279 -60.69 -47.68 62.91
CA GLN A 279 -60.33 -48.97 63.53
C GLN A 279 -59.75 -48.79 64.92
N LYS A 280 -58.89 -47.79 65.14
CA LYS A 280 -58.40 -47.45 66.49
C LYS A 280 -59.53 -47.00 67.41
N GLU A 281 -60.58 -46.41 66.89
CA GLU A 281 -61.77 -46.06 67.68
C GLU A 281 -62.61 -47.30 68.03
N LEU A 282 -62.75 -48.26 67.11
CA LEU A 282 -63.48 -49.51 67.34
C LEU A 282 -62.72 -50.50 68.24
N GLU A 283 -61.42 -50.71 68.05
CA GLU A 283 -60.60 -51.54 68.95
C GLU A 283 -60.61 -50.99 70.38
N LYS A 284 -60.61 -49.66 70.54
CA LYS A 284 -60.78 -49.06 71.86
C LYS A 284 -62.16 -49.34 72.47
N GLN A 285 -63.18 -49.52 71.66
CA GLN A 285 -64.54 -49.84 72.13
C GLN A 285 -64.70 -51.34 72.42
N GLU A 286 -64.16 -52.24 71.60
CA GLU A 286 -64.20 -53.70 71.86
C GLU A 286 -63.30 -54.11 73.04
N VAL A 287 -62.10 -53.52 73.20
CA VAL A 287 -61.23 -53.77 74.38
C VAL A 287 -61.92 -53.34 75.69
N LEU A 288 -62.88 -52.41 75.63
CA LEU A 288 -63.69 -52.01 76.79
C LEU A 288 -64.86 -52.97 77.09
N GLU A 289 -65.39 -53.70 76.11
CA GLU A 289 -66.47 -54.67 76.32
C GLU A 289 -65.96 -56.04 76.80
N ASP A 290 -64.74 -56.46 76.42
CA ASP A 290 -64.15 -57.72 76.89
C ASP A 290 -63.43 -57.63 78.25
N GLU A 291 -63.21 -56.43 78.82
CA GLU A 291 -62.62 -56.28 80.18
C GLU A 291 -63.66 -56.36 81.34
N MET A 292 -64.96 -56.49 81.07
CA MET A 292 -65.95 -56.88 82.08
C MET A 292 -66.03 -58.41 82.26
N ALA A 293 -65.41 -58.93 83.34
CA ALA A 293 -66.00 -59.94 84.23
C ALA A 293 -65.61 -61.44 84.19
N ASN A 294 -64.60 -61.93 83.43
CA ASN A 294 -63.83 -63.15 83.81
C ASN A 294 -62.69 -63.50 82.84
N GLU A 295 -61.44 -63.30 83.26
CA GLU A 295 -60.43 -64.34 83.05
C GLU A 295 -59.44 -64.37 84.22
N LYS A 296 -59.30 -65.59 84.73
CA LYS A 296 -58.52 -65.93 85.92
C LYS A 296 -57.03 -65.96 85.58
N ALA A 297 -56.29 -65.30 86.45
CA ALA A 297 -54.97 -65.66 86.99
C ALA A 297 -53.73 -65.47 86.09
N ASP A 298 -53.19 -64.25 86.18
CA ASP A 298 -51.79 -63.92 86.52
C ASP A 298 -50.71 -64.94 86.11
N ASN A 299 -50.05 -64.64 84.99
CA ASN A 299 -48.61 -64.82 84.90
C ASN A 299 -47.98 -64.00 83.74
N GLU A 300 -47.04 -63.15 84.15
CA GLU A 300 -45.75 -62.88 83.51
C GLU A 300 -45.68 -62.28 82.09
N SER A 301 -45.50 -60.95 82.11
CA SER A 301 -44.28 -60.27 81.65
C SER A 301 -44.05 -60.11 80.14
N LYS A 302 -43.80 -58.85 79.72
CA LYS A 302 -42.61 -58.40 78.97
C LYS A 302 -42.73 -56.91 78.59
N LYS A 303 -41.77 -56.11 79.04
CA LYS A 303 -40.66 -55.51 78.27
C LYS A 303 -41.03 -54.28 77.44
N THR A 304 -40.30 -53.22 77.72
CA THR A 304 -39.79 -52.32 76.68
C THR A 304 -38.26 -52.32 76.75
N GLU A 305 -37.64 -53.03 75.80
CA GLU A 305 -36.26 -52.81 75.39
C GLU A 305 -36.24 -52.54 73.88
N LYS A 306 -35.65 -51.38 73.57
CA LYS A 306 -34.64 -51.15 72.53
C LYS A 306 -34.97 -51.55 71.09
N THR A 307 -34.62 -50.62 70.21
CA THR A 307 -33.51 -50.95 69.31
C THR A 307 -32.64 -49.74 69.03
N SER A 308 -31.34 -50.00 69.07
CA SER A 308 -30.24 -49.08 68.83
C SER A 308 -29.23 -49.82 67.97
N LYS A 309 -28.61 -49.09 67.03
CA LYS A 309 -27.22 -49.24 66.56
C LYS A 309 -26.85 -50.60 65.93
N LYS A 310 -26.08 -50.68 64.85
CA LYS A 310 -24.69 -50.21 64.63
C LYS A 310 -24.32 -50.64 63.19
N GLN A 311 -23.66 -49.80 62.39
CA GLN A 311 -22.25 -49.95 61.87
C GLN A 311 -22.01 -51.16 60.94
N GLU A 312 -21.17 -51.18 59.91
CA GLU A 312 -19.97 -50.45 59.40
C GLU A 312 -19.85 -50.89 57.91
N GLU A 313 -19.54 -50.08 56.89
CA GLU A 313 -18.30 -49.38 56.49
C GLU A 313 -17.48 -50.12 55.38
N LEU A 314 -16.72 -49.34 54.59
CA LEU A 314 -15.70 -49.64 53.54
C LEU A 314 -16.21 -49.52 52.07
N THR A 315 -15.59 -48.82 51.10
CA THR A 315 -14.28 -48.13 50.97
C THR A 315 -14.18 -47.44 49.58
N VAL A 316 -13.54 -46.25 49.51
CA VAL A 316 -12.40 -45.86 48.60
C VAL A 316 -12.69 -45.70 47.09
N VAL A 317 -12.22 -44.72 46.31
CA VAL A 317 -11.32 -43.54 46.40
C VAL A 317 -11.32 -42.86 45.01
N ASN A 318 -11.26 -41.52 44.99
CA ASN A 318 -10.50 -40.63 44.07
C ASN A 318 -10.66 -40.68 42.52
N ASP A 319 -10.31 -39.67 41.71
CA ASP A 319 -9.64 -38.38 41.91
C ASP A 319 -10.07 -37.37 40.81
N GLU A 320 -10.10 -36.09 41.21
CA GLU A 320 -9.61 -34.84 40.58
C GLU A 320 -9.44 -34.74 39.04
N ILE A 321 -9.60 -33.60 38.36
CA ILE A 321 -8.83 -32.35 38.50
C ILE A 321 -9.53 -31.23 37.72
N ALA A 322 -9.61 -30.04 38.32
CA ALA A 322 -9.71 -28.76 37.61
C ALA A 322 -8.67 -27.78 38.18
N SER A 323 -7.59 -27.46 37.44
CA SER A 323 -6.78 -26.27 37.70
C SER A 323 -5.87 -25.86 36.51
N LYS A 324 -5.81 -24.52 36.29
CA LYS A 324 -4.65 -23.66 35.93
C LYS A 324 -3.97 -23.67 34.53
N LYS A 325 -4.06 -22.48 33.90
CA LYS A 325 -3.01 -21.53 33.42
C LYS A 325 -1.96 -21.91 32.34
N SER A 326 -1.66 -20.86 31.52
CA SER A 326 -0.45 -20.53 30.71
C SER A 326 -0.09 -21.46 29.53
N GLU A 327 0.51 -21.06 28.41
CA GLU A 327 0.88 -19.82 27.70
C GLU A 327 1.39 -20.28 26.30
N LYS A 328 1.19 -19.47 25.23
CA LYS A 328 2.10 -19.25 24.05
C LYS A 328 2.46 -20.46 23.13
N ASP A 329 2.56 -20.38 21.80
CA ASP A 329 2.95 -19.30 20.89
C ASP A 329 2.39 -19.51 19.46
N ASP A 330 2.31 -18.38 18.74
CA ASP A 330 2.57 -18.18 17.30
C ASP A 330 1.64 -18.82 16.23
N LYS A 331 0.79 -18.00 15.58
CA LYS A 331 1.03 -17.28 14.28
C LYS A 331 0.57 -18.10 13.06
N ILE A 332 -0.03 -17.57 11.98
CA ILE A 332 -0.58 -16.27 11.56
C ILE A 332 -1.20 -16.53 10.14
N ILE A 333 -2.37 -15.93 9.82
CA ILE A 333 -2.80 -15.36 8.50
C ILE A 333 -2.99 -16.35 7.30
N GLU A 334 -4.11 -16.37 6.55
CA GLU A 334 -4.38 -15.58 5.31
C GLU A 334 -5.78 -15.89 4.71
N LYS A 335 -6.65 -14.89 4.54
CA LYS A 335 -6.83 -13.99 3.37
C LYS A 335 -7.41 -14.64 2.11
N LYS A 336 -8.56 -14.10 1.66
CA LYS A 336 -8.82 -13.75 0.24
C LYS A 336 -8.68 -12.22 0.15
N GLY A 337 -8.00 -11.57 -0.79
CA GLY A 337 -7.28 -11.97 -1.97
C GLY A 337 -7.30 -10.80 -2.96
N SER A 338 -6.15 -10.25 -3.36
CA SER A 338 -5.96 -9.66 -4.69
C SER A 338 -4.46 -9.70 -5.05
N ASN A 339 -4.18 -10.36 -6.16
CA ASN A 339 -2.86 -10.61 -6.75
C ASN A 339 -2.60 -9.59 -7.85
N GLU A 340 -1.35 -9.12 -7.98
CA GLU A 340 -0.59 -9.09 -9.25
C GLU A 340 0.91 -8.69 -8.98
N PRO A 341 1.85 -9.00 -9.89
CA PRO A 341 3.09 -9.72 -9.52
C PRO A 341 4.38 -8.88 -9.63
N ILE A 342 5.40 -9.25 -8.84
CA ILE A 342 6.77 -8.74 -9.00
C ILE A 342 7.72 -9.84 -9.47
N LYS A 343 8.49 -9.45 -10.48
CA LYS A 343 9.48 -10.19 -11.27
C LYS A 343 10.59 -10.84 -10.46
N LYS A 344 10.94 -12.06 -10.87
CA LYS A 344 12.22 -12.73 -10.65
C LYS A 344 13.41 -11.83 -11.06
N LYS A 345 14.42 -11.71 -10.18
CA LYS A 345 15.82 -11.55 -10.60
C LYS A 345 16.74 -12.33 -9.67
N LYS A 346 17.50 -13.22 -10.30
CA LYS A 346 18.55 -14.08 -9.75
C LYS A 346 19.67 -13.24 -9.13
N MET A 347 20.18 -13.69 -7.99
CA MET A 347 21.58 -13.55 -7.63
C MET A 347 22.36 -14.64 -8.38
N ASP A 348 23.42 -14.24 -9.08
CA ASP A 348 24.59 -15.08 -9.26
C ASP A 348 25.79 -14.29 -8.73
N LYS A 349 26.44 -14.86 -7.72
CA LYS A 349 27.73 -14.48 -7.15
C LYS A 349 28.72 -15.56 -7.58
N LYS A 350 29.66 -15.21 -8.45
CA LYS A 350 31.00 -15.78 -8.70
C LYS A 350 31.77 -14.58 -9.25
N SER A 351 32.93 -14.15 -8.78
CA SER A 351 34.04 -14.76 -8.05
C SER A 351 34.86 -13.61 -7.45
#